data_AF-C9L486-F1
#
_entry.id   AF-C9L486-F1
#
_cell.length_a   1.000
_cell.length_b   1.000
_cell.length_c   1.000
_cell.angle_alpha   90.00
_cell.angle_beta   90.00
_cell.angle_gamma   90.00
#
_symmetry.space_group_name_H-M   'P 1'
#
loop_
_entity.id
_entity.type
_entity.pdbx_description
1 polymer ?
#
loop_
_entity_poly.entity_id
_entity_poly.type
_entity_poly.pdbx_seq_one_letter_code
_entity_poly.pdbx_strand_id
1 'polypeptide(L)' 'MNTSEILSHVDHTLLKAFATWEDIQKLCEEAMEYHTASVCVPPSYIK' A
#
# COMPACT_ATOMS: atom_id res chain seq x y z
N MET A 1 21.45 2.65 5.89
CA MET A 1 20.02 2.90 5.64
C MET A 1 19.24 2.26 6.77
N ASN A 2 18.39 3.03 7.43
CA ASN A 2 17.49 2.49 8.45
C ASN A 2 16.18 2.00 7.77
N THR A 3 15.35 1.26 8.50
CA THR A 3 14.10 0.69 7.95
C THR A 3 13.17 1.77 7.40
N SER A 4 13.08 2.93 8.05
CA SER A 4 12.20 4.03 7.61
C SER A 4 12.65 4.62 6.27
N GLU A 5 13.95 4.81 6.07
CA GLU A 5 14.52 5.23 4.79
C GLU A 5 14.23 4.21 3.68
N ILE A 6 14.37 2.91 3.98
CA ILE A 6 14.04 1.85 3.02
C ILE A 6 12.56 1.92 2.64
N LEU A 7 11.66 2.04 3.62
CA LEU A 7 10.21 2.07 3.40
C LEU A 7 9.78 3.27 2.55
N SER A 8 10.43 4.42 2.70
CA SER A 8 10.17 5.62 1.87
C SER A 8 10.46 5.44 0.37
N HIS A 9 11.07 4.32 -0.03
CA HIS A 9 11.35 3.94 -1.41
C HIS A 9 10.56 2.70 -1.87
N VAL A 10 9.63 2.20 -1.05
CA VAL A 10 8.84 1.00 -1.32
C VAL A 10 7.40 1.36 -1.69
N ASP A 11 6.85 0.65 -2.67
CA ASP A 11 5.42 0.70 -3.00
C ASP A 11 4.66 -0.41 -2.28
N HIS A 12 3.77 -0.05 -1.35
CA HIS A 12 2.97 -1.02 -0.60
C HIS A 12 1.89 -1.62 -1.51
N THR A 13 2.00 -2.92 -1.80
CA THR A 13 1.30 -3.54 -2.94
C THR A 13 0.31 -4.60 -2.50
N LEU A 14 -0.93 -4.52 -2.99
CA LEU A 14 -1.93 -5.57 -2.89
C LEU A 14 -2.65 -5.76 -4.23
N LEU A 15 -2.21 -6.75 -5.01
CA LEU A 15 -2.81 -7.09 -6.32
C LEU A 15 -3.48 -8.47 -6.34
N LYS A 16 -3.81 -9.02 -5.16
CA LYS A 16 -4.52 -10.30 -5.05
C LYS A 16 -5.92 -10.15 -5.64
N ALA A 17 -6.32 -11.10 -6.49
CA ALA A 17 -7.64 -11.08 -7.15
C ALA A 17 -8.83 -11.12 -6.18
N PHE A 18 -8.61 -11.58 -4.95
CA PHE A 18 -9.61 -11.68 -3.89
C PHE A 18 -9.48 -10.58 -2.82
N ALA A 19 -8.66 -9.55 -3.06
CA ALA A 19 -8.58 -8.40 -2.15
C ALA A 19 -9.96 -7.73 -2.05
N THR A 20 -10.42 -7.45 -0.83
CA THR A 20 -11.66 -6.72 -0.58
C THR A 20 -11.41 -5.23 -0.42
N TRP A 21 -12.48 -4.43 -0.34
CA TRP A 21 -12.33 -2.98 -0.12
C TRP A 21 -11.71 -2.69 1.25
N GLU A 22 -12.02 -3.49 2.26
CA GLU A 22 -11.43 -3.41 3.60
C GLU A 22 -9.93 -3.68 3.58
N ASP A 23 -9.47 -4.66 2.76
CA ASP A 23 -8.04 -4.92 2.60
C ASP A 23 -7.32 -3.72 1.96
N ILE A 24 -7.94 -3.08 0.98
CA ILE A 24 -7.39 -1.89 0.30
C ILE A 24 -7.33 -0.70 1.26
N GLN A 25 -8.35 -0.51 2.10
CA GLN A 25 -8.33 0.53 3.12
C GLN A 25 -7.19 0.29 4.11
N LYS A 26 -7.04 -0.93 4.61
CA LYS A 26 -5.96 -1.31 5.53
C LYS A 26 -4.59 -1.11 4.91
N LEU A 27 -4.41 -1.45 3.63
CA LEU A 27 -3.18 -1.19 2.88
C LEU A 27 -2.81 0.30 2.88
N CYS A 28 -3.79 1.18 2.63
CA CYS A 28 -3.58 2.63 2.63
C CYS A 28 -3.25 3.16 4.03
N GLU A 29 -3.92 2.67 5.07
CA GLU A 29 -3.63 3.02 6.47
C GLU A 29 -2.19 2.63 6.86
N GLU A 30 -1.77 1.41 6.54
CA GLU A 30 -0.40 0.92 6.78
C GLU A 30 0.63 1.72 5.99
N ALA A 31 0.34 2.04 4.72
CA ALA A 31 1.23 2.86 3.88
C ALA A 31 1.47 4.25 4.48
N MET A 32 0.45 4.85 5.08
CA MET A 32 0.57 6.13 5.80
C MET A 32 1.33 5.98 7.12
N GLU A 33 1.07 4.92 7.89
CA GLU A 33 1.76 4.62 9.17
C GLU A 33 3.26 4.42 8.94
N TYR A 34 3.63 3.71 7.88
CA TYR A 34 5.01 3.35 7.57
C TYR A 34 5.70 4.30 6.59
N HIS A 35 5.01 5.35 6.15
CA HIS A 35 5.52 6.34 5.20
C HIS A 35 6.11 5.71 3.93
N THR A 36 5.39 4.76 3.34
CA THR A 36 5.80 4.15 2.07
C THR A 36 5.67 5.14 0.91
N ALA A 37 6.40 4.92 -0.18
CA ALA A 37 6.43 5.83 -1.32
C ALA A 37 5.04 5.96 -2.00
N SER A 38 4.37 4.83 -2.20
CA SER A 38 3.04 4.78 -2.78
C SER A 38 2.28 3.50 -2.40
N VAL A 39 1.03 3.39 -2.84
CA VAL A 39 0.25 2.15 -2.81
C VAL A 39 -0.02 1.65 -4.21
N CYS A 40 0.09 0.34 -4.41
CA CYS A 40 -0.23 -0.31 -5.68
C CYS A 40 -1.43 -1.25 -5.50
N VAL A 41 -2.55 -0.91 -6.15
CA VAL A 41 -3.85 -1.57 -6.00
C VAL A 41 -4.47 -1.88 -7.38
N PRO A 42 -5.42 -2.83 -7.47
CA PRO A 42 -6.07 -3.13 -8.73
C PRO A 42 -6.86 -1.90 -9.24
N PRO A 43 -6.85 -1.60 -10.55
CA PRO A 43 -7.53 -0.42 -11.10
C PRO A 43 -9.03 -0.33 -10.78
N SER A 44 -9.68 -1.47 -10.51
CA SER A 44 -11.10 -1.53 -10.12
C SER A 44 -11.43 -0.77 -8.83
N TYR A 45 -10.42 -0.46 -8.01
CA TYR A 45 -10.56 0.29 -6.75
C TYR A 45 -10.28 1.79 -6.90
N ILE A 46 -9.86 2.25 -8.08
CA ILE A 46 -9.60 3.66 -8.38
C ILE A 46 -10.84 4.28 -9.03
N LYS A 47 -11.17 5.52 -8.64
CA LYS A 47 -12.27 6.31 -9.21
C LYS A 47 -11.76 7.40 -10.13
#